data_AF-A0A8T1MDD6-F1
#
_entry.id   AF-A0A8T1MDD6-F1
#
_cell.length_a   1.000
_cell.length_b   1.000
_cell.length_c   1.000
_cell.angle_alpha   90.00
_cell.angle_beta   90.00
_cell.angle_gamma   90.00
#
_symmetry.space_group_name_H-M   'P 1'
#
loop_
_entity.id
_entity.type
_entity.pdbx_description
1 polymer ?
#
loop_
_entity_poly.entity_id
_entity_poly.type
_entity_poly.pdbx_seq_one_letter_code
_entity_poly.pdbx_strand_id
1 'polypeptide(L)'
;MVKWIVNRFLKRPQFGSIPVYRLDCTPTLHSTSPDSVAPWDRHILAPACRILYEHMVKFGNWTDQFVSDSERFRTLLDYCPSSDCPKPCDFKPVLPQEELASPLVCTACDNRMFVRLADFEAHRRSRSHQKRISKLRRREQEQSVSTDCT
;
A
#
# COMPACT_ATOMS: atom_id res chain seq x y z
N MET A 1 -4.77 -10.96 1.96
CA MET A 1 -4.47 -9.86 2.89
C MET A 1 -3.18 -9.11 2.53
N VAL A 2 -2.02 -9.76 2.46
CA VAL A 2 -0.70 -9.11 2.14
C VAL A 2 -0.69 -8.35 0.81
N LYS A 3 -1.24 -8.93 -0.26
CA LYS A 3 -1.32 -8.25 -1.59
C LYS A 3 -2.11 -6.94 -1.54
N TRP A 4 -3.10 -6.83 -0.64
CA TRP A 4 -3.88 -5.61 -0.49
C TRP A 4 -3.06 -4.51 0.16
N ILE A 5 -2.37 -4.81 1.27
CA ILE A 5 -1.49 -3.86 1.97
C ILE A 5 -0.45 -3.31 0.98
N VAL A 6 0.23 -4.21 0.25
CA VAL A 6 1.22 -3.81 -0.76
C VAL A 6 0.61 -2.93 -1.84
N ASN A 7 -0.50 -3.35 -2.46
CA ASN A 7 -1.01 -2.66 -3.66
C ASN A 7 -1.83 -1.40 -3.37
N ARG A 8 -2.41 -1.28 -2.17
CA ARG A 8 -3.27 -0.15 -1.80
C ARG A 8 -2.64 0.81 -0.81
N PHE A 9 -1.89 0.31 0.17
CA PHE A 9 -1.28 1.16 1.19
C PHE A 9 0.15 1.55 0.79
N LEU A 10 0.96 0.59 0.36
CA LEU A 10 2.39 0.83 0.12
C LEU A 10 2.71 1.37 -1.28
N LYS A 11 1.97 0.97 -2.32
CA LYS A 11 2.17 1.45 -3.70
C LYS A 11 1.47 2.77 -4.04
N ARG A 12 0.62 3.28 -3.14
CA ARG A 12 -0.09 4.56 -3.31
C ARG A 12 0.05 5.44 -2.06
N PRO A 13 1.27 5.70 -1.58
CA PRO A 13 1.43 6.59 -0.45
C PRO A 13 0.93 7.98 -0.86
N GLN A 14 0.04 8.58 -0.07
CA GLN A 14 -0.31 9.99 -0.26
C GLN A 14 0.91 10.86 0.04
N PHE A 15 0.96 12.06 -0.53
CA PHE A 15 2.00 13.03 -0.19
C PHE A 15 1.99 13.28 1.33
N GLY A 16 3.17 13.18 1.98
CA GLY A 16 3.27 13.21 3.44
C GLY A 16 2.97 11.87 4.14
N SER A 17 2.97 10.73 3.43
CA SER A 17 2.78 9.42 4.03
C SER A 17 3.85 9.10 5.08
N ILE A 18 3.40 8.49 6.18
CA ILE A 18 4.27 8.03 7.26
C ILE A 18 5.19 6.91 6.75
N PRO A 19 6.49 6.90 7.13
CA PRO A 19 7.39 5.81 6.77
C PRO A 19 6.86 4.46 7.29
N VAL A 20 6.96 3.43 6.44
CA VAL A 20 6.50 2.08 6.79
C VAL A 20 7.69 1.16 7.00
N TYR A 21 7.63 0.38 8.07
CA TYR A 21 8.65 -0.58 8.47
C TYR A 21 8.09 -2.00 8.41
N ARG A 22 8.95 -2.98 8.11
CA ARG A 22 8.60 -4.40 8.13
C ARG A 22 9.38 -5.09 9.23
N LEU A 23 8.66 -5.79 10.10
CA LEU A 23 9.22 -6.63 11.14
C LEU A 23 8.90 -8.09 10.79
N ASP A 24 9.89 -8.97 10.89
CA ASP A 24 9.72 -10.39 10.56
C ASP A 24 9.26 -11.17 11.80
N CYS A 25 8.02 -11.64 11.76
CA CYS A 25 7.43 -12.48 12.82
C CYS A 25 7.57 -13.97 12.57
N THR A 26 8.15 -14.38 11.44
CA THR A 26 8.35 -15.79 11.08
C THR A 26 9.05 -16.59 12.19
N PRO A 27 10.16 -16.09 12.79
CA PRO A 27 10.84 -16.82 13.87
C PRO A 27 9.97 -17.02 15.12
N THR A 28 9.12 -16.06 15.44
CA THR A 28 8.21 -16.14 16.59
C THR A 28 7.11 -17.16 16.34
N LEU A 29 6.54 -17.19 15.14
CA LEU A 29 5.47 -18.13 14.77
C LEU A 29 5.93 -19.59 14.69
N HIS A 30 7.21 -19.82 14.40
CA HIS A 30 7.81 -21.15 14.36
C HIS A 30 8.49 -21.56 15.68
N SER A 31 8.41 -20.73 16.72
CA SER A 31 8.95 -21.10 18.02
C SER A 31 8.16 -22.27 18.61
N THR A 32 8.87 -23.33 18.98
CA THR A 32 8.30 -24.52 19.64
C THR A 32 8.08 -24.32 21.14
N SER A 33 8.41 -23.14 21.68
CA SER A 33 8.21 -22.77 23.09
C SER A 33 7.10 -21.71 23.19
N PRO A 34 5.83 -22.13 23.35
CA PRO A 34 4.67 -21.23 23.29
C PRO A 34 4.61 -20.19 24.44
N ASP A 35 5.28 -20.45 25.57
CA ASP A 35 5.29 -19.56 26.74
C ASP A 35 6.51 -18.63 26.79
N SER A 36 7.41 -18.75 25.81
CA SER A 36 8.58 -17.89 25.72
C SER A 36 8.21 -16.57 25.06
N VAL A 37 8.19 -15.47 25.83
CA VAL A 37 8.02 -14.10 25.29
C VAL A 37 9.29 -13.65 24.54
N ALA A 38 10.42 -14.33 24.78
CA ALA A 38 11.74 -13.93 24.27
C ALA A 38 11.83 -13.84 22.72
N PRO A 39 11.23 -14.73 21.92
CA PRO A 39 11.20 -14.59 20.46
C PRO A 39 10.36 -13.40 19.99
N TRP A 40 9.27 -13.05 20.67
CA TRP A 40 8.48 -11.87 20.34
C TRP A 40 9.23 -10.58 20.69
N ASP A 41 9.80 -10.53 21.90
CA ASP A 41 10.57 -9.38 22.36
C ASP A 41 11.77 -9.11 21.45
N ARG A 42 12.50 -10.15 21.02
CA ARG A 42 13.67 -9.98 20.14
C ARG A 42 13.34 -9.61 18.70
N HIS A 43 12.34 -10.25 18.10
CA HIS A 43 12.10 -10.09 16.66
C HIS A 43 11.05 -9.02 16.32
N ILE A 44 10.21 -8.63 17.28
CA ILE A 44 9.11 -7.70 17.07
C ILE A 44 9.21 -6.49 18.00
N LEU A 45 9.19 -6.72 19.31
CA LEU A 45 9.05 -5.62 20.27
C LEU A 45 10.30 -4.72 20.28
N ALA A 46 11.49 -5.31 20.36
CA ALA A 46 12.76 -4.59 20.36
C ALA A 46 12.99 -3.77 19.07
N PRO A 47 12.83 -4.33 17.86
CA PRO A 47 12.88 -3.56 16.63
C PRO A 47 11.85 -2.42 16.56
N ALA A 48 10.62 -2.65 17.03
CA ALA A 48 9.58 -1.62 17.07
C ALA A 48 9.93 -0.47 18.03
N CYS A 49 10.38 -0.80 19.24
CA CYS A 49 10.87 0.15 20.23
C CYS A 49 12.05 0.96 19.70
N ARG A 50 12.99 0.32 19.00
CA ARG A 50 14.12 0.98 18.36
C ARG A 50 13.66 1.99 17.30
N ILE A 51 12.75 1.62 16.41
CA ILE A 51 12.19 2.55 15.41
C ILE A 51 11.60 3.79 16.11
N LEU A 52 10.75 3.58 17.12
CA LEU A 52 10.14 4.67 17.87
C LEU A 52 11.20 5.56 18.52
N TYR A 53 12.22 4.96 19.14
CA TYR A 53 13.30 5.69 19.77
C TYR A 53 14.06 6.58 18.78
N GLU A 54 14.46 6.06 17.63
CA GLU A 54 15.21 6.83 16.62
C GLU A 54 14.39 8.01 16.04
N HIS A 55 13.06 7.89 15.98
CA HIS A 55 12.19 9.01 15.60
C HIS A 55 12.05 10.02 16.72
N MET A 56 11.84 9.55 17.95
CA MET A 56 11.43 10.37 19.07
C MET A 56 12.61 11.02 19.80
N VAL A 57 13.83 10.47 19.71
CA VAL A 57 15.03 11.00 20.39
C VAL A 57 15.32 12.47 20.04
N LYS A 58 14.89 12.91 18.86
CA LYS A 58 15.01 14.29 18.39
C LYS A 58 14.11 15.27 19.14
N PHE A 59 13.11 14.78 19.85
CA PHE A 59 12.10 15.56 20.56
C PHE A 59 12.38 15.66 22.08
N GLY A 60 13.60 15.35 22.53
CA GLY A 60 14.05 15.51 23.92
C GLY A 60 13.68 14.33 24.84
N ASN A 61 13.47 14.58 26.13
CA ASN A 61 13.18 13.57 27.16
C ASN A 61 11.71 13.06 27.07
N TRP A 62 11.34 12.49 25.93
CA TRP A 62 10.02 11.89 25.73
C TRP A 62 9.87 10.56 26.50
N THR A 63 10.96 9.85 26.76
CA THR A 63 10.94 8.57 27.47
C THR A 63 10.34 8.70 28.86
N ASP A 64 10.73 9.74 29.60
CA ASP A 64 10.26 9.96 30.97
C ASP A 64 8.76 10.29 31.04
N GLN A 65 8.19 10.81 29.93
CA GLN A 65 6.78 11.18 29.83
C GLN A 65 5.89 10.02 29.40
N PHE A 66 6.39 9.13 28.54
CA PHE A 66 5.55 8.14 27.86
C PHE A 66 5.93 6.67 28.12
N VAL A 67 7.10 6.40 28.70
CA VAL A 67 7.58 5.04 28.98
C VAL A 67 7.41 4.72 30.46
N SER A 68 6.36 3.97 30.79
CA SER A 68 6.06 3.57 32.18
C SER A 68 7.09 2.61 32.77
N ASP A 69 7.69 1.74 31.95
CA ASP A 69 8.68 0.75 32.35
C ASP A 69 10.01 1.00 31.61
N SER A 70 10.83 1.87 32.22
CA SER A 70 12.09 2.30 31.63
C SER A 70 13.14 1.18 31.56
N GLU A 71 13.15 0.26 32.51
CA GLU A 71 14.13 -0.84 32.52
C GLU A 71 13.84 -1.86 31.42
N ARG A 72 12.57 -2.24 31.25
CA ARG A 72 12.17 -3.11 30.14
C ARG A 72 12.43 -2.44 28.80
N PHE A 73 12.14 -1.15 28.67
CA PHE A 73 12.40 -0.42 27.43
C PHE A 73 13.89 -0.40 27.09
N ARG A 74 14.79 -0.16 28.06
CA ARG A 74 16.25 -0.25 27.84
C ARG A 74 16.68 -1.65 27.42
N THR A 75 16.19 -2.68 28.11
CA THR A 75 16.46 -4.09 27.74
C THR A 75 16.06 -4.39 26.29
N LEU A 76 14.91 -3.87 25.84
CA LEU A 76 14.46 -4.00 24.45
C LEU A 76 15.36 -3.25 23.48
N LEU A 77 15.86 -2.07 23.84
CA LEU A 77 16.83 -1.32 23.03
C LEU A 77 18.17 -2.04 22.93
N ASP A 78 18.57 -2.81 23.95
CA ASP A 78 19.79 -3.62 23.93
C ASP A 78 19.66 -4.84 23.00
N TYR A 79 18.46 -5.42 22.89
CA TYR A 79 18.19 -6.50 21.92
C TYR A 79 18.21 -6.04 20.45
N CYS A 80 18.04 -4.73 20.19
CA CYS A 80 18.10 -4.15 18.86
C CYS A 80 18.93 -2.86 18.89
N PRO A 81 20.27 -2.92 18.74
CA PRO A 81 21.12 -1.74 18.72
C PRO A 81 20.84 -0.86 17.49
N SER A 82 21.28 0.40 17.51
CA SER A 82 21.02 1.35 16.41
C SER A 82 21.57 0.89 15.05
N SER A 83 22.64 0.07 15.03
CA SER A 83 23.16 -0.54 13.79
C SER A 83 22.14 -1.45 13.10
N ASP A 84 21.26 -2.06 13.89
CA ASP A 84 20.32 -3.08 13.47
C ASP A 84 18.90 -2.50 13.37
N CYS A 85 18.77 -1.17 13.52
CA CYS A 85 17.49 -0.49 13.41
C CYS A 85 16.85 -0.81 12.05
N PRO A 86 15.60 -1.32 12.03
CA PRO A 86 14.89 -1.56 10.80
C PRO A 86 14.82 -0.27 9.98
N LYS A 87 15.10 -0.40 8.68
CA LYS A 87 15.02 0.73 7.76
C LYS A 87 13.59 0.90 7.27
N PRO A 88 13.17 2.14 6.99
CA PRO A 88 11.95 2.36 6.23
C PRO A 88 12.03 1.54 4.94
N CYS A 89 10.94 0.90 4.58
CA CYS A 89 10.85 0.25 3.30
C CYS A 89 10.97 1.30 2.20
N ASP A 90 11.85 1.04 1.23
CA ASP A 90 11.99 1.86 0.03
C ASP A 90 10.77 1.63 -0.88
N PHE A 91 9.64 2.23 -0.48
CA PHE A 91 8.48 2.34 -1.34
C PHE A 91 8.72 3.54 -2.23
N LYS A 92 9.31 3.29 -3.40
CA LYS A 92 9.24 4.27 -4.48
C LYS A 92 7.75 4.49 -4.74
N PRO A 93 7.20 5.68 -4.44
CA PRO A 93 5.90 6.02 -5.00
C PRO A 93 6.07 5.83 -6.49
N VAL A 94 5.26 4.96 -7.09
CA VAL A 94 5.04 5.06 -8.52
C VAL A 94 4.23 6.34 -8.66
N LEU A 95 4.89 7.50 -8.57
CA LEU A 95 4.39 8.71 -9.16
C LEU A 95 4.31 8.37 -10.64
N PRO A 96 3.12 8.20 -11.22
CA PRO A 96 3.05 8.17 -12.65
C PRO A 96 3.43 9.59 -13.04
N GLN A 97 4.64 9.77 -13.57
CA GLN A 97 5.09 11.04 -14.16
C GLN A 97 4.15 11.47 -15.32
N GLU A 98 3.21 10.60 -15.72
CA GLU A 98 2.13 10.82 -16.68
C GLU A 98 0.85 11.45 -16.09
N GLU A 99 0.75 11.75 -14.78
CA GLU A 99 -0.48 12.29 -14.16
C GLU A 99 -0.78 13.78 -14.44
N LEU A 100 -0.10 14.39 -15.42
CA LEU A 100 -0.54 15.65 -16.03
C LEU A 100 -1.04 15.47 -17.47
N ALA A 101 -1.48 14.26 -17.84
CA ALA A 101 -2.27 14.06 -19.06
C ALA A 101 -3.77 14.18 -18.73
N SER A 102 -4.51 14.89 -19.59
CA SER A 102 -5.96 15.03 -19.52
C SER A 102 -6.66 13.71 -19.17
N PRO A 103 -7.73 13.72 -18.35
CA PRO A 103 -8.41 12.51 -17.93
C PRO A 103 -8.80 11.64 -19.13
N LEU A 104 -8.50 10.35 -19.06
CA LEU A 104 -8.86 9.38 -20.09
C LEU A 104 -10.35 9.07 -19.97
N VAL A 105 -11.12 9.26 -21.04
CA VAL A 105 -12.58 9.12 -21.02
C VAL A 105 -13.02 7.94 -21.87
N CYS A 106 -13.86 7.07 -21.31
CA CYS A 106 -14.57 6.05 -22.08
C CYS A 106 -15.97 6.53 -22.45
N THR A 107 -16.13 7.01 -23.69
CA THR A 107 -17.43 7.48 -24.23
C THR A 107 -18.46 6.35 -24.32
N ALA A 108 -18.02 5.14 -24.67
CA ALA A 108 -18.88 3.96 -24.72
C ALA A 108 -19.45 3.58 -23.34
N CYS A 109 -18.89 4.08 -22.24
CA CYS A 109 -19.31 3.75 -20.88
C CYS A 109 -19.78 4.99 -20.10
N ASP A 110 -20.59 5.84 -20.74
CA ASP A 110 -21.19 7.02 -20.11
C ASP A 110 -20.12 8.01 -19.61
N ASN A 111 -19.17 8.31 -20.49
CA ASN A 111 -18.05 9.23 -20.23
C ASN A 111 -17.27 8.92 -18.95
N ARG A 112 -17.16 7.64 -18.60
CA ARG A 112 -16.42 7.21 -17.42
C ARG A 112 -14.96 7.67 -17.53
N MET A 113 -14.51 8.45 -16.54
CA MET A 113 -13.18 9.04 -16.49
C MET A 113 -12.18 8.16 -15.74
N PHE A 114 -10.94 8.19 -16.19
CA PHE A 114 -9.82 7.46 -15.62
C PHE A 114 -8.60 8.38 -15.58
N VAL A 115 -7.95 8.43 -14.43
CA VAL A 115 -6.73 9.24 -14.24
C VAL A 115 -5.48 8.46 -14.68
N ARG A 116 -5.52 7.13 -14.63
CA ARG A 116 -4.38 6.27 -14.94
C ARG A 116 -4.62 5.43 -16.19
N LEU A 117 -3.64 5.40 -17.10
CA LEU A 117 -3.70 4.59 -18.32
C LEU A 117 -3.93 3.10 -18.03
N ALA A 118 -3.26 2.55 -17.02
CA ALA A 118 -3.44 1.15 -16.63
C ALA A 118 -4.88 0.81 -16.20
N ASP A 119 -5.56 1.74 -15.50
CA ASP A 119 -6.97 1.54 -15.12
C ASP A 119 -7.90 1.63 -16.33
N PHE A 120 -7.59 2.54 -17.26
CA PHE A 120 -8.32 2.68 -18.51
C PHE A 120 -8.17 1.43 -19.39
N GLU A 121 -6.97 0.88 -19.53
CA GLU A 121 -6.73 -0.36 -20.27
C GLU A 121 -7.43 -1.56 -19.63
N ALA A 122 -7.34 -1.68 -18.30
CA ALA A 122 -8.05 -2.74 -17.57
C ALA A 122 -9.57 -2.62 -17.76
N HIS A 123 -10.10 -1.40 -17.75
CA HIS A 123 -11.49 -1.14 -18.07
C HIS A 123 -11.85 -1.59 -19.49
N ARG A 124 -11.04 -1.22 -20.51
CA ARG A 124 -11.27 -1.61 -21.92
C ARG A 124 -11.26 -3.12 -22.11
N ARG A 125 -10.44 -3.85 -21.36
CA ARG A 125 -10.37 -5.33 -21.39
C ARG A 125 -11.47 -6.01 -20.57
N SER A 126 -12.25 -5.26 -19.78
CA SER A 126 -13.28 -5.84 -18.93
C SER A 126 -14.46 -6.41 -19.73
N ARG A 127 -15.01 -7.54 -19.28
CA ARG A 127 -16.19 -8.17 -19.89
C ARG A 127 -17.38 -7.22 -20.00
N SER A 128 -17.55 -6.34 -19.00
CA SER A 128 -18.63 -5.34 -18.99
C SER A 128 -18.48 -4.33 -20.12
N HIS A 129 -17.28 -3.79 -20.32
CA HIS A 129 -16.99 -2.87 -21.41
C HIS A 129 -17.17 -3.54 -22.78
N GLN A 130 -16.63 -4.74 -22.95
CA GLN A 130 -16.78 -5.52 -24.20
C GLN A 130 -18.26 -5.73 -24.57
N LYS A 131 -19.10 -6.14 -23.60
CA LYS A 131 -20.55 -6.30 -23.83
C LYS A 131 -21.21 -4.99 -24.29
N ARG A 132 -20.81 -3.85 -23.71
CA ARG A 132 -21.38 -2.55 -24.07
C ARG A 132 -20.97 -2.12 -25.48
N ILE A 133 -19.71 -2.33 -25.87
CA ILE A 133 -19.23 -2.10 -27.24
C ILE A 133 -19.97 -2.97 -28.24
N SER A 134 -20.14 -4.27 -27.96
CA SER A 134 -20.90 -5.17 -28.83
C SER A 134 -22.35 -4.71 -29.01
N LYS A 135 -22.99 -4.23 -27.94
CA LYS A 135 -24.35 -3.69 -28.00
C LYS A 135 -24.43 -2.41 -28.84
N LEU A 136 -23.45 -1.51 -28.73
CA LEU A 136 -23.37 -0.29 -29.54
C LEU A 136 -23.21 -0.62 -31.02
N ARG A 137 -22.25 -1.47 -31.38
CA ARG A 137 -22.02 -1.91 -32.77
C ARG A 137 -23.27 -2.54 -33.40
N ARG A 138 -23.99 -3.36 -32.63
CA ARG A 138 -25.23 -3.97 -33.12
C ARG A 138 -26.31 -2.93 -33.42
N ARG A 139 -26.45 -1.91 -32.57
CA ARG A 139 -27.38 -0.79 -32.79
C ARG A 139 -27.00 0.06 -34.00
N GLU A 140 -25.71 0.31 -34.20
CA GLU A 140 -25.21 1.04 -35.36
C GLU A 140 -25.52 0.29 -36.67
N GLN A 141 -25.33 -1.04 -36.68
CA GLN A 141 -25.71 -1.89 -37.82
C GLN A 141 -27.22 -1.94 -38.07
N GLU A 142 -28.03 -2.02 -37.01
CA GLU A 142 -29.49 -2.00 -37.13
C GLU A 142 -30.00 -0.64 -37.66
N GLN A 143 -29.34 0.47 -37.29
CA GLN A 143 -29.69 1.81 -37.77
C GLN A 143 -29.26 2.04 -39.23
N SER A 144 -28.07 1.60 -39.64
CA SER A 144 -27.60 1.76 -41.02
C SER A 144 -28.44 0.99 -42.03
N VAL A 145 -28.99 -0.17 -41.65
CA VAL A 145 -29.90 -0.95 -42.51
C VAL A 145 -31.28 -0.28 -42.66
N SER A 146 -31.68 0.56 -41.70
CA SER A 146 -32.96 1.28 -41.76
C SER A 146 -32.95 2.54 -42.62
N THR A 147 -31.76 3.13 -42.84
CA THR A 147 -31.59 4.38 -43.60
C THR A 147 -31.43 4.18 -45.12
N ASP A 148 -31.22 2.95 -45.58
CA ASP A 148 -31.05 2.63 -47.01
C ASP A 148 -32.38 2.27 -47.73
N CYS A 149 -33.53 2.40 -47.05
CA CYS A 149 -34.86 2.08 -47.59
C CYS A 149 -35.82 3.29 -47.72
N THR A 150 -35.30 4.51 -47.75
CA THR A 150 -36.06 5.76 -48.04
C THR A 150 -35.39 6.54 -49.14
#